data_AF-A0A5P9Q0J8-F1
#
_entry.id   AF-A0A5P9Q0J8-F1
#
_cell.length_a   1.000
_cell.length_b   1.000
_cell.length_c   1.000
_cell.angle_alpha   90.00
_cell.angle_beta   90.00
_cell.angle_gamma   90.00
#
_symmetry.space_group_name_H-M   'P 1'
#
loop_
_entity.id
_entity.type
_entity.pdbx_description
1 polymer ?
#
loop_
_entity_poly.entity_id
_entity_poly.type
_entity_poly.pdbx_seq_one_letter_code
_entity_poly.pdbx_strand_id
1 'polypeptide(L)'
;MTGSGFRVDTGRIRRAATGFRASGDSVGTAVESISAAKVPTEAFGISGPGPELAADIEKAVGHRLERLRTRHARLGEFAGKLDVAADDYDRNESETQEDLRAAGRSE
;
A
#
# COMPACT_ATOMS: atom_id res chain seq x y z
N MET A 1 25.13 -23.30 -24.58
CA MET A 1 25.19 -23.11 -23.12
C MET A 1 24.03 -22.18 -22.77
N THR A 2 22.85 -22.72 -22.47
CA THR A 2 21.67 -21.93 -22.11
C THR A 2 21.85 -21.45 -20.69
N GLY A 3 22.42 -20.25 -20.54
CA GLY A 3 22.48 -19.59 -19.24
C GLY A 3 21.09 -19.61 -18.63
N SER A 4 20.97 -20.20 -17.45
CA SER A 4 19.77 -20.14 -16.61
C SER A 4 19.56 -18.67 -16.23
N GLY A 5 19.07 -17.87 -17.17
CA GLY A 5 18.76 -16.47 -16.96
C GLY A 5 17.73 -16.38 -15.86
N PHE A 6 18.05 -15.61 -14.81
CA PHE A 6 17.09 -15.26 -13.77
C PHE A 6 15.86 -14.65 -14.43
N ARG A 7 14.76 -15.40 -14.49
CA ARG A 7 13.49 -14.93 -15.03
C ARG A 7 12.66 -14.39 -13.89
N VAL A 8 12.27 -13.12 -13.99
CA VAL A 8 11.44 -12.48 -12.98
C VAL A 8 10.03 -13.05 -13.05
N ASP A 9 9.52 -13.53 -11.91
CA ASP A 9 8.12 -13.95 -11.79
C ASP A 9 7.23 -12.72 -11.58
N THR A 10 6.91 -12.04 -12.68
CA THR A 10 6.02 -10.86 -12.70
C THR A 10 4.61 -11.21 -12.20
N GLY A 11 4.18 -12.48 -12.34
CA GLY A 11 2.95 -12.99 -11.73
C GLY A 11 2.97 -12.93 -10.21
N ARG A 12 4.08 -13.30 -9.57
CA ARG A 12 4.26 -13.19 -8.10
C ARG A 12 4.32 -11.74 -7.65
N ILE A 13 4.94 -10.85 -8.43
CA ILE A 13 4.95 -9.39 -8.15
C ILE A 13 3.53 -8.84 -8.13
N ARG A 14 2.72 -9.13 -9.15
CA ARG A 14 1.31 -8.69 -9.23
C ARG A 14 0.43 -9.27 -8.09
N ARG A 15 0.68 -10.52 -7.69
CA ARG A 15 0.03 -11.10 -6.50
C ARG A 15 0.41 -10.35 -5.23
N ALA A 16 1.67 -9.98 -5.07
CA ALA A 16 2.11 -9.17 -3.94
C ALA A 16 1.44 -7.78 -3.94
N ALA A 17 1.41 -7.09 -5.09
CA ALA A 17 0.70 -5.81 -5.24
C ALA A 17 -0.76 -5.91 -4.80
N THR A 18 -1.46 -6.97 -5.22
CA THR A 18 -2.83 -7.26 -4.80
C THR A 18 -2.95 -7.45 -3.28
N GLY A 19 -2.00 -8.15 -2.65
CA GLY A 19 -1.96 -8.30 -1.19
C GLY A 19 -1.75 -6.98 -0.44
N PHE A 20 -0.93 -6.07 -0.98
CA PHE A 20 -0.77 -4.73 -0.41
C PHE A 20 -2.02 -3.87 -0.57
N ARG A 21 -2.74 -3.96 -1.70
CA ARG A 21 -4.04 -3.29 -1.88
C ARG A 21 -5.07 -3.79 -0.86
N ALA A 22 -5.24 -5.10 -0.72
CA ALA A 22 -6.17 -5.67 0.26
C ALA A 22 -5.82 -5.28 1.72
N SER A 23 -4.52 -5.21 2.03
CA SER A 23 -4.06 -4.70 3.33
C SER A 23 -4.36 -3.21 3.48
N GLY A 24 -4.22 -2.44 2.41
CA GLY A 24 -4.62 -1.04 2.32
C GLY A 24 -6.10 -0.87 2.63
N ASP A 25 -6.98 -1.60 1.94
CA ASP A 25 -8.43 -1.57 2.14
C ASP A 25 -8.81 -1.84 3.60
N SER A 26 -8.17 -2.83 4.22
CA SER A 26 -8.37 -3.14 5.65
C SER A 26 -7.97 -1.97 6.57
N VAL A 27 -6.89 -1.26 6.25
CA VAL A 27 -6.49 -0.03 6.97
C VAL A 27 -7.47 1.11 6.68
N GLY A 28 -7.98 1.22 5.45
CA GLY A 28 -9.00 2.18 5.04
C GLY A 28 -10.28 2.03 5.87
N THR A 29 -10.81 0.82 6.00
CA THR A 29 -11.97 0.52 6.86
C THR A 29 -11.73 0.91 8.32
N ALA A 30 -10.53 0.67 8.84
CA ALA A 30 -10.17 1.07 10.21
C ALA A 30 -10.11 2.61 10.36
N VAL A 31 -9.58 3.32 9.36
CA VAL A 31 -9.57 4.79 9.33
C VAL A 31 -11.00 5.33 9.33
N GLU A 32 -11.88 4.79 8.48
CA GLU A 32 -13.29 5.19 8.41
C GLU A 32 -13.98 4.96 9.77
N SER A 33 -13.85 3.77 10.33
CA SER A 33 -14.46 3.40 11.61
C SER A 33 -14.01 4.30 12.76
N ILE A 34 -12.70 4.59 12.85
CA ILE A 34 -12.14 5.46 13.90
C ILE A 34 -12.57 6.92 13.66
N SER A 35 -12.61 7.37 12.41
CA SER A 35 -13.01 8.75 12.08
C SER A 35 -14.48 9.03 12.37
N ALA A 36 -15.33 8.01 12.32
CA ALA A 36 -16.74 8.11 12.69
C ALA A 36 -16.96 8.13 14.22
N ALA A 37 -16.00 7.60 14.99
CA ALA A 37 -16.07 7.59 16.45
C ALA A 37 -15.71 8.97 17.01
N LYS A 38 -16.58 9.51 17.88
CA LYS A 38 -16.31 10.73 18.65
C LYS A 38 -15.91 10.36 20.07
N VAL A 39 -14.97 11.11 20.64
CA VAL A 39 -14.69 11.02 22.08
C VAL A 39 -15.95 11.50 22.82
N PRO A 40 -16.55 10.69 23.71
CA PRO A 40 -17.74 11.08 24.45
C PRO A 40 -17.32 12.04 25.57
N THR A 41 -17.08 13.30 25.22
CA THR A 41 -16.53 14.35 26.11
C THR A 41 -17.33 14.48 27.41
N GLU A 42 -18.66 14.32 27.34
CA GLU A 42 -19.57 14.36 28.49
C GLU A 42 -19.29 13.25 29.52
N ALA A 43 -18.77 12.10 29.09
CA ALA A 43 -18.44 10.98 29.99
C ALA A 43 -17.25 11.28 30.92
N PHE A 44 -16.46 12.31 30.60
CA PHE A 44 -15.31 12.74 31.40
C PHE A 44 -15.67 13.83 32.42
N GLY A 45 -16.91 14.33 32.40
CA GLY A 45 -17.39 15.41 33.25
C GLY A 45 -17.18 16.80 32.65
N ILE A 46 -18.04 17.75 33.04
CA ILE A 46 -18.09 19.12 32.48
C ILE A 46 -17.18 20.13 33.20
N SER A 47 -16.50 19.71 34.27
CA SER A 47 -15.68 20.58 35.12
C SER A 47 -14.48 19.83 35.72
N GLY A 48 -13.54 20.57 36.28
CA GLY A 48 -12.28 20.01 36.79
C GLY A 48 -11.40 19.46 35.65
N PRO A 49 -10.69 18.35 35.82
CA PRO A 49 -9.76 17.81 34.81
C PRO A 49 -10.45 17.08 33.64
N GLY A 50 -11.77 16.88 33.71
CA GLY A 50 -12.54 16.12 32.72
C GLY A 50 -12.41 16.61 31.28
N PRO A 51 -12.65 17.91 31.01
CA PRO A 51 -12.52 18.47 29.66
C PRO A 51 -11.12 18.37 29.08
N GLU A 52 -10.08 18.54 29.90
CA GLU A 52 -8.68 18.44 29.46
C GLU A 52 -8.34 16.99 29.08
N LEU A 53 -8.75 16.00 29.89
CA LEU A 53 -8.57 14.59 29.58
C LEU A 53 -9.29 14.17 28.29
N ALA A 54 -10.51 14.66 28.06
CA ALA A 54 -11.25 14.38 26.84
C ALA A 54 -10.53 14.95 25.60
N ALA A 55 -9.99 16.17 25.70
CA ALA A 55 -9.22 16.80 24.64
C ALA A 55 -7.90 16.05 24.35
N ASP A 56 -7.21 15.56 25.38
CA ASP A 56 -5.99 14.77 25.23
C ASP A 56 -6.26 13.44 24.51
N ILE A 57 -7.37 12.77 24.83
CA ILE A 57 -7.80 11.55 24.14
C ILE A 57 -8.13 11.86 22.69
N GLU A 58 -8.86 12.94 22.42
CA GLU A 58 -9.19 13.36 21.06
C GLU A 58 -7.93 13.63 20.22
N LYS A 59 -6.95 14.32 20.82
CA LYS A 59 -5.63 14.55 20.21
C LYS A 59 -4.89 13.24 19.95
N ALA A 60 -4.87 12.31 20.89
CA ALA A 60 -4.23 11.01 20.73
C ALA A 60 -4.88 10.17 19.62
N VAL A 61 -6.22 10.17 19.54
CA VAL A 61 -6.99 9.53 18.47
C VAL A 61 -6.67 10.19 17.13
N GLY A 62 -6.64 11.52 17.06
CA GLY A 62 -6.26 12.27 15.86
C GLY A 62 -4.86 11.91 15.36
N HIS A 63 -3.87 11.85 16.24
CA HIS A 63 -2.52 11.40 15.87
C HIS A 63 -2.47 9.95 15.39
N ARG A 64 -3.28 9.06 15.99
CA ARG A 64 -3.37 7.67 15.54
C ARG A 64 -3.99 7.58 14.15
N LEU A 65 -5.07 8.33 13.91
CA LEU A 65 -5.77 8.38 12.65
C LEU A 65 -4.85 8.86 11.52
N GLU A 66 -4.05 9.90 11.78
CA GLU A 66 -3.10 10.43 10.80
C GLU A 66 -2.04 9.40 10.40
N ARG A 67 -1.48 8.67 11.38
CA ARG A 67 -0.54 7.57 11.09
C ARG A 67 -1.19 6.45 10.26
N LEU A 68 -2.46 6.13 10.51
CA LEU A 68 -3.18 5.12 9.74
C LEU A 68 -3.44 5.58 8.30
N ARG A 69 -3.84 6.85 8.09
CA ARG A 69 -3.97 7.45 6.76
C ARG A 69 -2.66 7.42 5.99
N THR A 70 -1.57 7.81 6.63
CA THR A 70 -0.22 7.73 6.04
C THR A 70 0.13 6.29 5.65
N ARG A 71 -0.17 5.31 6.51
CA ARG A 71 0.06 3.89 6.21
C ARG A 71 -0.78 3.41 5.03
N HIS A 72 -2.06 3.77 4.99
CA HIS A 72 -2.96 3.45 3.89
C HIS A 72 -2.41 3.96 2.55
N ALA A 73 -2.02 5.23 2.49
CA ALA A 73 -1.43 5.84 1.30
C ALA A 73 -0.16 5.12 0.85
N ARG A 74 0.76 4.81 1.78
CA ARG A 74 2.01 4.10 1.48
C ARG A 74 1.79 2.68 0.94
N LEU A 75 0.76 1.97 1.42
CA LEU A 75 0.43 0.64 0.91
C LEU A 75 -0.07 0.70 -0.54
N GLY A 76 -0.92 1.68 -0.86
CA GLY A 76 -1.38 1.93 -2.23
C GLY A 76 -0.24 2.33 -3.16
N GLU A 77 0.63 3.24 -2.72
CA GLU A 77 1.82 3.65 -3.47
C GLU A 77 2.76 2.47 -3.74
N PHE A 78 3.01 1.63 -2.73
CA PHE A 78 3.87 0.46 -2.88
C PHE A 78 3.28 -0.57 -3.84
N ALA A 79 1.97 -0.82 -3.78
CA ALA A 79 1.29 -1.69 -4.74
C ALA A 79 1.44 -1.16 -6.17
N GLY A 80 1.24 0.14 -6.39
CA GLY A 80 1.41 0.76 -7.70
C GLY A 80 2.84 0.64 -8.25
N LYS A 81 3.85 0.82 -7.39
CA LYS A 81 5.26 0.61 -7.77
C LYS A 81 5.56 -0.83 -8.19
N LEU A 82 4.94 -1.81 -7.54
CA LEU A 82 5.09 -3.22 -7.91
C LEU A 82 4.43 -3.54 -9.25
N ASP A 83 3.25 -2.98 -9.52
CA ASP A 83 2.59 -3.16 -10.83
C ASP A 83 3.44 -2.59 -11.97
N VAL A 84 3.96 -1.36 -11.81
CA VAL A 84 4.87 -0.73 -12.79
C VAL A 84 6.12 -1.58 -13.00
N ALA A 85 6.74 -2.06 -11.92
CA ALA A 85 7.92 -2.91 -12.04
C ALA A 85 7.63 -4.22 -12.79
N ALA A 86 6.47 -4.85 -12.56
CA ALA A 86 6.07 -6.05 -13.28
C ALA A 86 5.87 -5.79 -14.77
N ASP A 87 5.25 -4.66 -15.12
CA ASP A 87 5.02 -4.26 -16.51
C ASP A 87 6.33 -3.93 -17.24
N ASP A 88 7.27 -3.27 -16.57
CA ASP A 88 8.61 -2.99 -17.12
C ASP A 88 9.40 -4.28 -17.38
N TYR A 89 9.32 -5.27 -16.49
CA TYR A 89 9.96 -6.57 -16.72
C TYR A 89 9.34 -7.31 -17.91
N ASP A 90 8.01 -7.36 -18.01
CA ASP A 90 7.34 -8.02 -19.13
C ASP A 90 7.65 -7.34 -20.47
N ARG A 91 7.76 -6.00 -20.48
CA ARG A 91 8.17 -5.23 -21.66
C ARG A 91 9.61 -5.57 -22.08
N ASN A 92 10.55 -5.49 -21.15
CA ASN A 92 11.97 -5.75 -21.44
C ASN A 92 12.20 -7.20 -21.91
N GLU A 93 11.49 -8.18 -21.33
CA GLU A 93 11.59 -9.58 -21.78
C GLU A 93 10.99 -9.77 -23.19
N SER A 94 9.92 -9.04 -23.53
CA SER A 94 9.33 -9.08 -24.87
C SER A 94 10.26 -8.46 -25.92
N GLU A 95 10.82 -7.29 -25.66
CA GLU A 95 11.79 -6.61 -26.54
C GLU A 95 13.03 -7.49 -26.77
N THR A 96 13.58 -8.07 -25.69
CA THR A 96 14.73 -8.99 -25.79
C THR A 96 14.41 -10.22 -26.64
N GLN A 97 13.20 -10.79 -26.52
CA GLN A 97 12.80 -11.94 -27.34
C GLN A 97 12.60 -11.58 -28.81
N GLU A 98 12.11 -10.36 -29.11
CA GLU A 98 11.96 -9.87 -30.48
C GLU A 98 13.33 -9.67 -31.15
N ASP A 99 14.27 -9.03 -30.45
CA ASP A 99 15.64 -8.82 -30.95
C ASP A 99 16.36 -10.14 -31.25
N LEU A 100 16.24 -11.13 -30.35
CA LEU A 100 16.81 -12.47 -30.57
C LEU A 100 16.19 -13.17 -31.78
N ARG A 101 14.88 -13.03 -31.99
CA ARG A 101 14.18 -13.58 -33.17
C ARG A 101 14.54 -12.85 -34.46
N ALA A 102 14.93 -11.58 -34.40
CA ALA A 102 15.38 -10.82 -35.56
C ALA A 102 16.83 -11.19 -35.93
N ALA A 103 17.71 -11.29 -34.94
CA ALA A 103 19.09 -11.73 -35.11
C ALA A 103 19.18 -13.14 -35.72
N GLY A 104 18.41 -14.10 -35.19
CA GLY A 104 18.38 -15.48 -35.72
C GLY A 104 17.67 -15.66 -37.06
N ARG A 105 17.02 -14.61 -37.62
CA ARG A 105 16.44 -14.61 -38.97
C ARG A 105 17.39 -14.05 -40.03
N SER A 106 18.54 -13.55 -39.62
CA SER A 106 19.55 -12.92 -40.49
C SER A 106 20.71 -13.87 -40.82
N GLU A 107 20.63 -15.13 -40.36
CA GLU A 107 21.49 -16.27 -40.73
C GLU A 107 20.71 -17.23 -41.66
#